data_AF-A0A496PNC8-F1
#
_entry.id   AF-A0A496PNC8-F1
#
_cell.length_a   1.000
_cell.length_b   1.000
_cell.length_c   1.000
_cell.angle_alpha   90.00
_cell.angle_beta   90.00
_cell.angle_gamma   90.00
#
_symmetry.space_group_name_H-M   'P 1'
#
loop_
_entity.id
_entity.type
_entity.pdbx_description
1 polymer ?
#
loop_
_entity_poly.entity_id
_entity_poly.type
_entity_poly.pdbx_seq_one_letter_code
_entity_poly.pdbx_strand_id
1 'polypeptide(L)'
;MTELWRRLILVAGVTLTVCMFLFADLSPRVSVESVDFKKEQKHQLHFMGFISEHRRYLASLPLKSYIKKVVAEREIEKSAAMSAFAARVDAALNRSNEDAPWQNRLGRGPRLWFKLRSPPFRELAKRLASSYQHFLYLPYEKDGKRHYLRLKRHTYTVDDFALGTGYRGMTPPTRLFYPLRGWAWLPLLMSLLGYFWLPWPKKEEDTLRVSRSTIVLGDVVSLLFFALFFSL
;
A
#
# COMPACT_ATOMS: atom_id res chain seq x y z
N MET A 1 -7.11 -39.84 18.91
CA MET A 1 -6.04 -39.01 18.29
C MET A 1 -6.46 -38.28 17.01
N THR A 2 -7.31 -38.86 16.15
CA THR A 2 -7.74 -38.24 14.88
C THR A 2 -8.49 -36.91 15.04
N GLU A 3 -9.31 -36.76 16.08
CA GLU A 3 -10.08 -35.53 16.33
C GLU A 3 -9.19 -34.31 16.65
N LEU A 4 -8.12 -34.53 17.42
CA LEU A 4 -7.15 -33.48 17.76
C LEU A 4 -6.47 -32.94 16.50
N TRP A 5 -6.09 -33.82 15.57
CA TRP A 5 -5.51 -33.43 14.28
C TRP A 5 -6.48 -32.62 13.41
N ARG A 6 -7.77 -32.98 13.39
CA ARG A 6 -8.81 -32.24 12.65
C ARG A 6 -8.91 -30.80 13.16
N ARG A 7 -8.97 -30.63 14.49
CA ARG A 7 -9.03 -29.31 15.12
C ARG A 7 -7.75 -28.53 14.93
N LEU A 8 -6.59 -29.17 15.03
CA LEU A 8 -5.29 -28.52 14.79
C LEU A 8 -5.17 -27.98 13.37
N ILE A 9 -5.54 -28.76 12.35
CA ILE A 9 -5.50 -28.31 10.95
C ILE A 9 -6.39 -27.10 10.73
N LEU A 10 -7.57 -27.12 11.34
CA LEU A 10 -8.55 -26.06 11.24
C LEU A 10 -8.06 -24.77 11.94
N VAL A 11 -7.50 -24.88 13.15
CA VAL A 11 -6.90 -23.75 13.88
C VAL A 11 -5.67 -23.20 13.14
N ALA A 12 -4.79 -24.08 12.64
CA ALA A 12 -3.61 -23.68 11.88
C ALA A 12 -3.99 -22.95 10.58
N GLY A 13 -5.01 -23.42 9.87
CA GLY A 13 -5.51 -22.78 8.65
C GLY A 13 -6.11 -21.40 8.91
N VAL A 14 -6.91 -21.25 9.96
CA VAL A 14 -7.46 -19.95 10.36
C VAL A 14 -6.35 -19.00 10.81
N THR A 15 -5.39 -19.48 11.61
CA THR A 15 -4.24 -18.69 12.07
C THR A 15 -3.41 -18.19 10.87
N LEU A 16 -3.09 -19.07 9.93
CA LEU A 16 -2.37 -18.70 8.71
C LEU A 16 -3.17 -17.72 7.85
N THR A 17 -4.49 -17.90 7.76
CA THR A 17 -5.38 -16.96 7.06
C THR A 17 -5.31 -15.56 7.68
N VAL A 18 -5.43 -15.45 9.01
CA VAL A 18 -5.33 -14.17 9.73
C VAL A 18 -3.95 -13.55 9.51
N CYS A 19 -2.88 -14.32 9.66
CA CYS A 19 -1.51 -13.86 9.40
C CYS A 19 -1.36 -13.32 7.97
N MET A 20 -1.82 -14.06 6.94
CA MET A 20 -1.75 -13.62 5.54
C MET A 20 -2.62 -12.39 5.26
N PHE A 21 -3.79 -12.29 5.91
CA PHE A 21 -4.72 -11.18 5.74
C PHE A 21 -4.18 -9.88 6.35
N LEU A 22 -3.50 -9.99 7.49
CA LEU A 22 -2.90 -8.88 8.23
C LEU A 22 -1.45 -8.57 7.82
N PHE A 23 -0.79 -9.47 7.08
CA PHE A 23 0.58 -9.26 6.62
C PHE A 23 0.69 -7.98 5.77
N ALA A 24 1.36 -6.98 6.33
CA ALA A 24 1.60 -5.69 5.71
C ALA A 24 3.06 -5.56 5.26
N ASP A 25 3.27 -5.24 3.98
CA ASP A 25 4.59 -4.92 3.45
C ASP A 25 4.96 -3.46 3.78
N LEU A 26 5.75 -3.28 4.84
CA LEU A 26 6.26 -2.00 5.33
C LEU A 26 7.42 -1.44 4.49
N SER A 27 7.77 -2.09 3.37
CA SER A 27 8.82 -1.57 2.49
C SER A 27 8.55 -0.12 2.07
N PRO A 28 9.59 0.74 2.02
CA PRO A 28 9.44 2.12 1.59
C PRO A 28 8.83 2.23 0.19
N ARG A 29 8.01 3.26 -0.02
CA ARG A 29 7.28 3.50 -1.27
C ARG A 29 7.59 4.87 -1.83
N VAL A 30 7.30 5.03 -3.12
CA VAL A 30 7.36 6.31 -3.81
C VAL A 30 5.98 6.61 -4.38
N SER A 31 5.45 7.79 -4.06
CA SER A 31 4.29 8.33 -4.75
C SER A 31 4.74 9.25 -5.86
N VAL A 32 4.12 9.13 -7.02
CA VAL A 32 4.36 9.96 -8.20
C VAL A 32 3.11 10.76 -8.50
N GLU A 33 3.25 12.07 -8.64
CA GLU A 33 2.16 12.98 -8.96
C GLU A 33 2.63 14.08 -9.92
N SER A 34 1.71 14.57 -10.75
CA SER A 34 1.98 15.72 -11.61
C SER A 34 1.97 17.01 -10.80
N VAL A 35 2.91 17.90 -11.10
CA VAL A 35 3.08 19.16 -10.37
C VAL A 35 2.56 20.30 -11.21
N ASP A 36 1.57 21.02 -10.67
CA ASP A 36 1.18 22.34 -11.17
C ASP A 36 1.80 23.41 -10.26
N PHE A 37 2.96 23.93 -10.67
CA PHE A 37 3.67 24.96 -9.91
C PHE A 37 2.88 26.27 -9.79
N LYS A 38 2.00 26.59 -10.75
CA LYS A 38 1.16 27.78 -10.68
C LYS A 38 0.15 27.64 -9.54
N LYS A 39 -0.45 26.46 -9.41
CA LYS A 39 -1.36 26.14 -8.31
C LYS A 39 -0.62 26.08 -6.97
N GLU A 40 0.54 25.43 -6.91
CA GLU A 40 1.34 25.36 -5.69
C GLU A 40 1.77 26.74 -5.20
N GLN A 41 2.25 27.60 -6.10
CA GLN A 41 2.67 28.96 -5.76
C GLN A 41 1.51 29.79 -5.17
N LYS A 42 0.31 29.69 -5.77
CA LYS A 42 -0.89 30.34 -5.22
C LYS A 42 -1.24 29.83 -3.82
N HIS A 43 -1.13 28.52 -3.60
CA HIS A 43 -1.41 27.91 -2.29
C HIS A 43 -0.39 28.27 -1.21
N GLN A 44 0.81 28.76 -1.54
CA GLN A 44 1.79 29.22 -0.54
C GLN A 44 1.24 30.35 0.34
N LEU A 45 0.30 31.14 -0.19
CA LEU A 45 -0.31 32.29 0.51
C LEU A 45 -1.58 31.93 1.29
N HIS A 46 -2.17 30.75 1.04
CA HIS A 46 -3.48 30.34 1.59
C HIS A 46 -3.39 29.58 2.92
N PHE A 47 -2.25 29.63 3.61
CA PHE A 47 -2.11 28.94 4.89
C PHE A 47 -2.78 29.75 6.01
N MET A 48 -3.73 29.14 6.74
CA MET A 48 -4.49 29.77 7.85
C MET A 48 -3.65 30.07 9.13
N GLY A 49 -2.33 30.20 9.01
CA GLY A 49 -1.42 30.43 10.14
C GLY A 49 -0.28 31.37 9.78
N PHE A 50 0.79 31.37 10.58
CA PHE A 50 1.97 32.20 10.31
C PHE A 50 2.67 31.80 9.01
N ILE A 51 2.58 32.66 8.00
CA ILE A 51 3.34 32.52 6.74
C ILE A 51 4.77 32.95 7.03
N SER A 52 5.72 32.02 6.92
CA SER A 52 7.15 32.34 7.05
C SER A 52 7.62 33.31 5.96
N GLU A 53 8.61 34.13 6.27
CA GLU A 53 9.21 35.06 5.30
C GLU A 53 9.71 34.35 4.05
N HIS A 54 10.28 33.15 4.23
CA HIS A 54 10.70 32.30 3.11
C HIS A 54 9.55 31.94 2.17
N ARG A 55 8.35 31.62 2.69
CA ARG A 55 7.18 31.34 1.86
C ARG A 55 6.65 32.59 1.15
N ARG A 56 6.62 33.75 1.83
CA ARG A 56 6.24 35.02 1.19
C ARG A 56 7.18 35.35 0.04
N TYR A 57 8.48 35.20 0.26
CA TYR A 57 9.50 35.37 -0.76
C TYR A 57 9.28 34.43 -1.95
N LEU A 58 9.03 33.13 -1.70
CA LEU A 58 8.77 32.18 -2.78
C LEU A 58 7.49 32.52 -3.56
N ALA A 59 6.45 32.96 -2.87
CA ALA A 59 5.19 33.36 -3.49
C ALA A 59 5.33 34.62 -4.36
N SER A 60 6.19 35.56 -3.99
CA SER A 60 6.41 36.80 -4.74
C SER A 60 7.29 36.64 -5.99
N LEU A 61 7.98 35.52 -6.15
CA LEU A 61 8.84 35.30 -7.31
C LEU A 61 8.04 35.13 -8.61
N PRO A 62 8.58 35.55 -9.78
CA PRO A 62 8.05 35.13 -11.06
C PRO A 62 8.06 33.60 -11.19
N LEU A 63 7.05 33.02 -11.83
CA LEU A 63 6.86 31.55 -11.91
C LEU A 63 8.12 30.80 -12.39
N LYS A 64 8.82 31.32 -13.40
CA LYS A 64 10.08 30.71 -13.89
C LYS A 64 11.16 30.64 -12.81
N SER A 65 11.31 31.72 -12.04
CA SER A 65 12.29 31.81 -10.94
C SER A 65 11.88 30.94 -9.75
N TYR A 66 10.58 30.87 -9.46
CA TYR A 66 10.03 29.96 -8.45
C TYR A 66 10.35 28.50 -8.79
N ILE A 67 10.06 28.05 -10.02
CA ILE A 67 10.37 26.68 -10.48
C ILE A 67 11.87 26.40 -10.32
N LYS A 68 12.73 27.28 -10.82
CA LYS A 68 14.19 27.11 -10.73
C LYS A 68 14.64 26.93 -9.28
N LYS A 69 14.10 27.73 -8.34
CA LYS A 69 14.49 27.69 -6.92
C LYS A 69 13.94 26.47 -6.19
N VAL A 70 12.74 26.02 -6.52
CA VAL A 70 12.12 24.82 -5.92
C VAL A 70 12.78 23.53 -6.44
N VAL A 71 13.13 23.51 -7.73
CA VAL A 71 13.64 22.31 -8.41
C VAL A 71 15.16 22.15 -8.27
N ALA A 72 15.93 23.24 -8.19
CA ALA A 72 17.41 23.30 -8.21
C ALA A 72 18.15 21.98 -7.84
N GLU A 73 18.31 21.67 -6.56
CA GLU A 73 19.12 20.52 -6.10
C GLU A 73 18.36 19.18 -6.13
N ARG A 74 17.06 19.23 -6.44
CA ARG A 74 16.12 18.12 -6.36
C ARG A 74 15.75 17.56 -7.74
N GLU A 75 16.35 18.08 -8.79
CA GLU A 75 16.12 17.62 -10.15
C GLU A 75 16.88 16.32 -10.43
N ILE A 76 16.17 15.36 -11.01
CA ILE A 76 16.74 14.10 -11.49
C ILE A 76 17.27 14.30 -12.90
N GLU A 77 18.41 13.68 -13.18
CA GLU A 77 19.01 13.70 -14.51
C GLU A 77 18.10 13.01 -15.54
N LYS A 78 17.99 13.63 -16.72
CA LYS A 78 17.14 13.15 -17.82
C LYS A 78 17.81 11.97 -18.51
N SER A 79 17.41 10.75 -18.16
CA SER A 79 17.77 9.54 -18.92
C SER A 79 16.62 9.12 -19.85
N ALA A 80 16.93 8.39 -20.93
CA ALA A 80 15.93 7.87 -21.86
C ALA A 80 14.90 6.95 -21.17
N ALA A 81 15.34 6.17 -20.17
CA ALA A 81 14.46 5.34 -19.36
C ALA A 81 13.51 6.18 -18.47
N MET A 82 14.03 7.26 -17.87
CA MET A 82 13.24 8.13 -17.00
C MET A 82 12.24 8.98 -17.79
N SER A 83 12.59 9.44 -19.00
CA SER A 83 11.65 10.17 -19.85
C SER A 83 10.52 9.26 -20.34
N ALA A 84 10.82 8.04 -20.77
CA ALA A 84 9.81 7.04 -21.13
C ALA A 84 8.91 6.69 -19.94
N PHE A 85 9.49 6.56 -18.74
CA PHE A 85 8.73 6.36 -17.51
C PHE A 85 7.79 7.55 -17.22
N ALA A 86 8.29 8.78 -17.32
CA ALA A 86 7.50 9.98 -17.07
C ALA A 86 6.31 10.11 -18.02
N ALA A 87 6.51 9.84 -19.31
CA ALA A 87 5.42 9.85 -20.30
C ALA A 87 4.33 8.82 -19.96
N ARG A 88 4.70 7.61 -19.54
CA ARG A 88 3.75 6.57 -19.12
C ARG A 88 2.99 6.93 -17.86
N VAL A 89 3.69 7.51 -16.87
CA VAL A 89 3.06 8.02 -15.63
C VAL A 89 2.03 9.10 -15.96
N ASP A 90 2.38 10.07 -16.82
CA ASP A 90 1.48 11.15 -17.19
C ASP A 90 0.23 10.63 -17.91
N ALA A 91 0.40 9.68 -18.84
CA ALA A 91 -0.72 9.03 -19.51
C ALA A 91 -1.64 8.28 -18.51
N ALA A 92 -1.04 7.54 -17.56
CA ALA A 92 -1.79 6.80 -16.54
C ALA A 92 -2.51 7.73 -15.55
N LEU A 93 -1.91 8.86 -15.17
CA LEU A 93 -2.54 9.86 -14.29
C LEU A 93 -3.72 10.55 -14.97
N ASN A 94 -3.63 10.82 -16.26
CA ASN A 94 -4.69 11.42 -17.06
C ASN A 94 -5.74 10.39 -17.56
N ARG A 95 -5.60 9.11 -17.16
CA ARG A 95 -6.45 7.99 -17.61
C ARG A 95 -6.55 7.87 -19.14
N SER A 96 -5.59 8.40 -19.87
CA SER A 96 -5.58 8.34 -21.33
C SER A 96 -5.11 6.99 -21.86
N ASN A 97 -4.54 6.15 -20.99
CA ASN A 97 -4.12 4.80 -21.31
C ASN A 97 -4.66 3.83 -20.25
N GLU A 98 -5.53 2.91 -20.67
CA GLU A 98 -6.25 1.95 -19.83
C GLU A 98 -5.44 0.69 -19.53
N ASP A 99 -4.12 0.82 -19.38
CA ASP A 99 -3.27 -0.30 -19.01
C ASP A 99 -3.60 -0.77 -17.58
N ALA A 100 -4.22 -1.96 -17.46
CA ALA A 100 -4.61 -2.57 -16.19
C ALA A 100 -3.50 -2.62 -15.11
N PRO A 101 -2.20 -2.83 -15.44
CA PRO A 101 -1.13 -2.80 -14.44
C PRO A 101 -0.91 -1.43 -13.79
N TRP A 102 -1.22 -0.34 -14.50
CA TRP A 102 -1.06 1.03 -14.00
C TRP A 102 -2.27 1.48 -13.19
N GLN A 103 -3.47 1.06 -13.57
CA GLN A 103 -4.67 1.31 -12.79
C GLN A 103 -4.58 0.73 -11.38
N ASN A 104 -3.99 -0.46 -11.22
CA ASN A 104 -3.75 -1.08 -9.91
C ASN A 104 -2.78 -0.30 -9.01
N ARG A 105 -2.09 0.72 -9.54
CA ARG A 105 -1.14 1.58 -8.80
C ARG A 105 -1.75 2.93 -8.39
N LEU A 106 -2.94 3.27 -8.90
CA LEU A 106 -3.63 4.52 -8.57
C LEU A 106 -4.14 4.46 -7.13
N GLY A 107 -3.61 5.34 -6.28
CA GLY A 107 -4.11 5.49 -4.92
C GLY A 107 -5.34 6.38 -4.85
N ARG A 108 -5.65 6.86 -3.65
CA ARG A 108 -6.68 7.89 -3.46
C ARG A 108 -6.15 9.23 -4.02
N GLY A 109 -6.72 9.69 -5.13
CA GLY A 109 -6.34 10.94 -5.81
C GLY A 109 -5.45 10.71 -7.06
N PRO A 110 -4.98 11.78 -7.73
CA PRO A 110 -4.18 11.70 -8.96
C PRO A 110 -2.72 11.34 -8.64
N ARG A 111 -2.49 10.17 -8.03
CA ARG A 111 -1.17 9.71 -7.60
C ARG A 111 -0.98 8.23 -7.87
N LEU A 112 0.20 7.89 -8.36
CA LEU A 112 0.63 6.51 -8.59
C LEU A 112 1.63 6.08 -7.51
N TRP A 113 1.52 4.83 -7.09
CA TRP A 113 2.36 4.28 -6.02
C TRP A 113 3.28 3.16 -6.52
N PHE A 114 4.53 3.22 -6.09
CA PHE A 114 5.58 2.29 -6.49
C PHE A 114 6.37 1.82 -5.27
N LYS A 115 6.96 0.62 -5.37
CA LYS A 115 7.94 0.15 -4.39
C LYS A 115 9.27 0.87 -4.63
N LEU A 116 9.93 1.35 -3.58
CA LEU A 116 11.23 2.02 -3.73
C LEU A 116 12.29 1.09 -4.34
N ARG A 117 12.16 -0.22 -4.11
CA ARG A 117 13.09 -1.25 -4.63
C ARG A 117 12.82 -1.66 -6.09
N SER A 118 11.73 -1.20 -6.71
CA SER A 118 11.44 -1.47 -8.13
C SER A 118 12.12 -0.45 -9.04
N PRO A 119 12.59 -0.86 -10.24
CA PRO A 119 13.04 0.09 -11.26
C PRO A 119 11.92 1.09 -11.63
N PRO A 120 12.25 2.36 -11.94
CA PRO A 120 13.61 2.94 -11.93
C PRO A 120 14.02 3.54 -10.57
N PHE A 121 13.22 3.35 -9.51
CA PHE A 121 13.42 4.01 -8.21
C PHE A 121 14.56 3.45 -7.36
N ARG A 122 15.01 2.23 -7.66
CA ARG A 122 16.09 1.58 -6.91
C ARG A 122 17.36 2.42 -6.90
N GLU A 123 17.70 3.01 -8.04
CA GLU A 123 18.88 3.88 -8.21
C GLU A 123 18.70 5.21 -7.47
N LEU A 124 17.47 5.73 -7.45
CA LEU A 124 17.12 6.97 -6.77
C LEU A 124 16.96 6.82 -5.25
N ALA A 125 16.99 5.60 -4.73
CA ALA A 125 16.66 5.33 -3.32
C ALA A 125 17.58 6.07 -2.34
N LYS A 126 18.90 6.12 -2.63
CA LYS A 126 19.88 6.86 -1.82
C LYS A 126 19.58 8.36 -1.82
N ARG A 127 19.31 8.93 -3.00
CA ARG A 127 19.04 10.37 -3.18
C ARG A 127 17.70 10.80 -2.58
N LEU A 128 16.68 9.94 -2.66
CA LEU A 128 15.40 10.15 -1.98
C LEU A 128 15.53 10.05 -0.45
N ALA A 129 16.44 9.21 0.05
CA ALA A 129 16.69 9.09 1.47
C ALA A 129 17.47 10.27 2.05
N SER A 130 18.43 10.84 1.31
CA SER A 130 19.24 11.98 1.75
C SER A 130 18.57 13.34 1.57
N SER A 131 17.54 13.44 0.74
CA SER A 131 16.78 14.69 0.58
C SER A 131 16.06 15.07 1.87
N TYR A 132 16.33 16.28 2.40
CA TYR A 132 15.72 16.81 3.63
C TYR A 132 14.18 16.78 3.61
N GLN A 133 13.58 16.91 2.41
CA GLN A 133 12.12 16.89 2.25
C GLN A 133 11.61 15.56 1.69
N HIS A 134 12.49 14.57 1.49
CA HIS A 134 12.20 13.23 0.97
C HIS A 134 11.44 13.22 -0.37
N PHE A 135 11.65 14.25 -1.21
CA PHE A 135 11.12 14.27 -2.57
C PHE A 135 12.14 14.80 -3.59
N LEU A 136 11.92 14.39 -4.84
CA LEU A 136 12.67 14.78 -6.03
C LEU A 136 11.71 15.17 -7.16
N TYR A 137 12.22 15.92 -8.13
CA TYR A 137 11.49 16.31 -9.34
C TYR A 137 12.07 15.61 -10.57
N LEU A 138 11.20 15.02 -11.36
CA LEU A 138 11.54 14.43 -12.65
C LEU A 138 11.00 15.32 -13.77
N PRO A 139 11.86 16.00 -14.53
CA PRO A 139 11.42 16.79 -15.68
C PRO A 139 11.02 15.87 -16.85
N TYR A 140 9.99 16.27 -17.58
CA TYR A 140 9.62 15.67 -18.87
C TYR A 140 9.06 16.72 -19.81
N GLU A 141 9.07 16.43 -21.11
CA GLU A 141 8.50 17.32 -22.12
C GLU A 141 7.18 16.73 -22.62
N LYS A 142 6.18 17.59 -22.72
CA LYS A 142 4.86 17.29 -23.26
C LYS A 142 4.36 18.52 -24.01
N ASP A 143 3.92 18.34 -25.25
CA ASP A 143 3.38 19.43 -26.09
C ASP A 143 4.35 20.63 -26.22
N GLY A 144 5.66 20.37 -26.30
CA GLY A 144 6.69 21.40 -26.37
C GLY A 144 6.90 22.21 -25.08
N LYS A 145 6.23 21.83 -23.97
CA LYS A 145 6.36 22.44 -22.65
C LYS A 145 7.06 21.50 -21.69
N ARG A 146 7.85 22.07 -20.77
CA ARG A 146 8.51 21.32 -19.70
C ARG A 146 7.56 21.16 -18.52
N HIS A 147 7.25 19.91 -18.20
CA HIS A 147 6.44 19.50 -17.07
C HIS A 147 7.31 18.76 -16.04
N TYR A 148 6.77 18.60 -14.83
CA TYR A 148 7.49 17.97 -13.73
C TYR A 148 6.59 16.98 -13.00
N LEU A 149 7.17 15.83 -12.69
CA LEU A 149 6.59 14.86 -11.76
C LEU A 149 7.30 14.99 -10.41
N ARG A 150 6.54 14.99 -9.32
CA ARG A 150 7.08 14.92 -7.97
C ARG A 150 7.12 13.48 -7.53
N LEU A 151 8.31 13.04 -7.13
CA LEU A 151 8.58 11.73 -6.54
C LEU A 151 8.74 11.93 -5.05
N LYS A 152 7.79 11.47 -4.23
CA LYS A 152 7.85 11.57 -2.77
C LYS A 152 8.04 10.19 -2.16
N ARG A 153 9.07 10.04 -1.32
CA ARG A 153 9.31 8.82 -0.54
C ARG A 153 8.39 8.81 0.68
N HIS A 154 7.82 7.64 0.94
CA HIS A 154 7.03 7.33 2.13
C HIS A 154 7.66 6.14 2.82
N THR A 155 7.87 6.27 4.12
CA THR A 155 8.28 5.21 5.04
C THR A 155 7.11 4.90 5.95
N TYR A 156 6.99 3.64 6.35
CA TYR A 156 5.88 3.19 7.18
C TYR A 156 6.45 2.50 8.41
N THR A 157 5.88 2.81 9.57
CA THR A 157 6.15 2.13 10.83
C THR A 157 4.90 1.39 11.30
N VAL A 158 5.04 0.59 12.35
CA VAL A 158 3.90 -0.12 12.95
C VAL A 158 2.86 0.87 13.50
N ASP A 159 3.29 2.02 13.99
CA ASP A 159 2.43 3.07 14.57
C ASP A 159 1.49 3.71 13.55
N ASP A 160 1.80 3.61 12.25
CA ASP A 160 0.93 4.09 11.19
C ASP A 160 -0.31 3.19 10.97
N PHE A 161 -0.33 2.01 11.61
CA PHE A 161 -1.39 1.02 11.51
C PHE A 161 -2.15 0.96 12.82
N ALA A 162 -3.46 0.89 12.70
CA ALA A 162 -4.34 0.60 13.81
C ALA A 162 -5.03 -0.73 13.64
N LEU A 163 -5.17 -1.43 14.77
CA LEU A 163 -6.10 -2.54 14.94
C LEU A 163 -7.48 -2.14 14.40
N GLY A 164 -8.15 -3.07 13.71
CA GLY A 164 -9.45 -2.89 13.08
C GLY A 164 -9.52 -2.00 11.82
N THR A 165 -8.83 -0.86 11.78
CA THR A 165 -8.95 0.11 10.65
C THR A 165 -7.82 0.03 9.63
N GLY A 166 -6.71 -0.62 9.97
CA GLY A 166 -5.50 -0.68 9.14
C GLY A 166 -4.73 0.64 9.12
N TYR A 167 -4.10 0.95 7.98
CA TYR A 167 -3.24 2.12 7.80
C TYR A 167 -4.03 3.43 7.86
N ARG A 168 -3.61 4.37 8.73
CA ARG A 168 -4.33 5.63 9.01
C ARG A 168 -3.99 6.79 8.07
N GLY A 169 -2.92 6.69 7.28
CA GLY A 169 -2.43 7.78 6.44
C GLY A 169 -3.00 7.83 5.02
N MET A 170 -2.35 8.62 4.15
CA MET A 170 -2.66 8.64 2.71
C MET A 170 -2.41 7.28 2.08
N THR A 171 -3.50 6.60 1.69
CA THR A 171 -3.47 5.18 1.35
C THR A 171 -2.98 4.94 -0.08
N PRO A 172 -1.83 4.25 -0.29
CA PRO A 172 -1.58 3.52 -1.52
C PRO A 172 -2.66 2.43 -1.71
N PRO A 173 -2.77 1.85 -2.91
CA PRO A 173 -3.69 0.76 -3.17
C PRO A 173 -3.52 -0.39 -2.17
N THR A 174 -4.63 -0.95 -1.68
CA THR A 174 -4.65 -2.03 -0.67
C THR A 174 -3.77 -3.21 -1.06
N ARG A 175 -3.81 -3.61 -2.34
CA ARG A 175 -2.99 -4.72 -2.88
C ARG A 175 -1.49 -4.47 -2.77
N LEU A 176 -1.06 -3.20 -2.77
CA LEU A 176 0.34 -2.86 -2.62
C LEU A 176 0.77 -3.03 -1.16
N PHE A 177 -0.11 -2.74 -0.19
CA PHE A 177 0.14 -2.93 1.25
C PHE A 177 0.00 -4.37 1.72
N TYR A 178 -1.03 -5.07 1.27
CA TYR A 178 -1.37 -6.41 1.73
C TYR A 178 -1.29 -7.39 0.55
N PRO A 179 -0.07 -7.77 0.13
CA PRO A 179 0.12 -8.59 -1.07
C PRO A 179 -0.50 -9.98 -0.95
N LEU A 180 -0.56 -10.53 0.26
CA LEU A 180 -1.09 -11.87 0.55
C LEU A 180 -2.59 -11.89 0.83
N ARG A 181 -3.21 -10.73 1.04
CA ARG A 181 -4.63 -10.64 1.41
C ARG A 181 -5.57 -11.26 0.37
N GLY A 182 -5.24 -11.14 -0.92
CA GLY A 182 -6.02 -11.77 -2.00
C GLY A 182 -5.96 -13.30 -2.01
N TRP A 183 -4.95 -13.89 -1.36
CA TRP A 183 -4.71 -15.33 -1.29
C TRP A 183 -5.05 -15.93 0.08
N ALA A 184 -5.41 -15.09 1.06
CA ALA A 184 -5.66 -15.53 2.42
C ALA A 184 -6.84 -16.52 2.54
N TRP A 185 -7.76 -16.54 1.58
CA TRP A 185 -8.86 -17.52 1.57
C TRP A 185 -8.42 -18.96 1.24
N LEU A 186 -7.25 -19.15 0.60
CA LEU A 186 -6.75 -20.48 0.24
C LEU A 186 -6.47 -21.37 1.47
N PRO A 187 -5.67 -20.94 2.47
CA PRO A 187 -5.45 -21.76 3.67
C PRO A 187 -6.74 -22.01 4.45
N LEU A 188 -7.68 -21.06 4.47
CA LEU A 188 -9.01 -21.28 5.06
C LEU A 188 -9.76 -22.39 4.32
N LEU A 189 -9.83 -22.33 2.99
CA LEU A 189 -10.52 -23.35 2.20
C LEU A 189 -9.86 -24.72 2.37
N MET A 190 -8.53 -24.79 2.31
CA MET A 190 -7.78 -26.04 2.44
C MET A 190 -7.97 -26.68 3.82
N SER A 191 -8.00 -25.87 4.89
CA SER A 191 -8.22 -26.37 6.25
C SER A 191 -9.65 -26.82 6.49
N LEU A 192 -10.65 -26.14 5.91
CA LEU A 192 -12.05 -26.57 5.92
C LEU A 192 -12.22 -27.90 5.17
N LEU A 193 -11.67 -28.03 3.96
CA LEU A 193 -11.70 -29.27 3.19
C LEU A 193 -11.02 -30.41 3.96
N GLY A 194 -9.85 -30.15 4.54
CA GLY A 194 -9.15 -31.11 5.39
C GLY A 194 -10.00 -31.56 6.58
N TYR A 195 -10.65 -30.63 7.28
CA TYR A 195 -11.51 -30.93 8.42
C TYR A 195 -12.67 -31.87 8.07
N PHE A 196 -13.29 -31.71 6.89
CA PHE A 196 -14.39 -32.57 6.44
C PHE A 196 -13.92 -33.92 5.88
N TRP A 197 -12.75 -33.99 5.24
CA TRP A 197 -12.21 -35.22 4.67
C TRP A 197 -11.53 -36.16 5.66
N LEU A 198 -10.99 -35.62 6.75
CA LEU A 198 -10.34 -36.46 7.77
C LEU A 198 -11.35 -37.40 8.44
N PRO A 199 -10.99 -38.68 8.64
CA PRO A 199 -11.87 -39.67 9.21
C PRO A 199 -12.24 -39.31 10.66
N TRP A 200 -13.53 -39.42 10.96
CA TRP A 200 -14.04 -39.22 12.30
C TRP A 200 -13.57 -40.35 13.22
N PRO A 201 -13.26 -40.05 14.51
CA PRO A 201 -12.97 -41.10 15.48
C PRO A 201 -14.13 -42.10 15.53
N LYS A 202 -13.80 -43.39 15.57
CA LYS A 202 -14.77 -44.46 15.81
C LYS A 202 -15.32 -44.28 17.22
N LYS A 203 -16.63 -44.51 17.39
CA LYS A 203 -17.31 -44.35 18.67
C LYS A 203 -17.12 -45.60 19.51
N GLU A 204 -16.77 -45.44 20.79
CA GLU A 204 -16.78 -46.51 21.79
C GLU A 204 -18.16 -46.59 22.46
N GLU A 205 -18.65 -47.80 22.70
CA GLU A 205 -20.05 -48.07 23.08
C GLU A 205 -20.46 -47.48 24.45
N ASP A 206 -19.50 -47.26 25.35
CA ASP A 206 -19.71 -46.77 26.72
C ASP A 206 -19.52 -45.25 26.92
N THR A 207 -19.41 -44.48 25.84
CA THR A 207 -19.15 -43.02 25.93
C THR A 207 -20.39 -42.16 25.73
N LEU A 208 -20.49 -41.07 26.51
CA LEU A 208 -21.55 -40.07 26.40
C LEU A 208 -21.71 -39.57 24.95
N ARG A 209 -22.92 -39.69 24.42
CA ARG A 209 -23.24 -39.39 23.01
C ARG A 209 -23.37 -37.89 22.77
N VAL A 210 -22.31 -37.25 22.29
CA VAL A 210 -22.40 -35.91 21.69
C VAL A 210 -22.67 -36.04 20.20
N SER A 211 -23.64 -35.29 19.69
CA SER A 211 -23.96 -35.30 18.27
C SER A 211 -22.83 -34.66 17.45
N ARG A 212 -22.62 -35.12 16.21
CA ARG A 212 -21.59 -34.54 15.32
C ARG A 212 -21.86 -33.06 15.03
N SER A 213 -23.13 -32.68 14.87
CA SER A 213 -23.52 -31.29 14.64
C SER A 213 -23.21 -30.40 15.83
N THR A 214 -23.38 -30.88 17.07
CA THR A 214 -22.97 -30.13 18.27
C THR A 214 -21.47 -29.85 18.29
N ILE A 215 -20.64 -30.85 17.92
CA ILE A 215 -19.18 -30.68 17.87
C ILE A 215 -18.80 -29.65 16.79
N VAL A 216 -19.34 -29.78 15.58
CA VAL A 216 -19.07 -28.86 14.48
C VAL A 216 -19.51 -27.44 14.84
N LEU A 217 -20.69 -27.28 15.45
CA LEU A 217 -21.17 -25.97 15.90
C LEU A 217 -20.24 -25.36 16.96
N GLY A 218 -19.78 -26.17 17.92
CA GLY A 218 -18.80 -25.73 18.92
C GLY A 218 -17.48 -25.28 18.29
N ASP A 219 -16.97 -26.02 17.30
CA ASP A 219 -15.75 -25.65 16.57
C ASP A 219 -15.95 -24.33 15.79
N VAL A 220 -17.10 -24.15 15.11
CA VAL A 220 -17.43 -22.91 14.38
C VAL A 220 -17.51 -21.71 15.34
N VAL A 221 -18.20 -21.85 16.47
CA VAL A 221 -18.30 -20.78 17.47
C VAL A 221 -16.92 -20.44 18.02
N SER A 222 -16.11 -21.46 18.35
CA SER A 222 -14.74 -21.26 18.84
C SER A 222 -13.87 -20.53 17.82
N LEU A 223 -14.01 -20.84 16.54
CA LEU A 223 -13.32 -20.14 15.47
C LEU A 223 -13.76 -18.69 15.30
N LEU A 224 -15.05 -18.41 15.40
CA LEU A 224 -15.56 -17.05 15.32
C LEU A 224 -14.97 -16.21 16.47
N PHE A 225 -14.94 -16.73 17.69
CA PHE A 225 -14.29 -16.07 18.82
C PHE A 225 -12.78 -15.91 18.59
N PHE A 226 -12.08 -16.96 18.14
CA PHE A 226 -10.65 -16.89 17.85
C PHE A 226 -10.37 -15.80 16.80
N ALA A 227 -11.07 -15.82 15.67
CA ALA A 227 -10.91 -14.80 14.64
C ALA A 227 -11.23 -13.42 15.20
N LEU A 228 -12.32 -13.25 15.95
CA LEU A 228 -12.69 -11.96 16.55
C LEU A 228 -11.60 -11.42 17.48
N PHE A 229 -11.04 -12.23 18.39
CA PHE A 229 -10.00 -11.76 19.32
C PHE A 229 -8.64 -11.51 18.67
N PHE A 230 -8.29 -12.23 17.60
CA PHE A 230 -6.98 -12.14 16.96
C PHE A 230 -6.96 -11.34 15.65
N SER A 231 -8.12 -10.92 15.14
CA SER A 231 -8.22 -10.10 13.92
C SER A 231 -8.72 -8.68 14.12
N LEU A 232 -9.35 -8.37 15.28
CA LEU A 232 -9.67 -7.00 15.67
C LEU A 232 -8.41 -6.26 16.11
#